data_AF-A0A7S3B5D7-F1
#
_entry.id   AF-A0A7S3B5D7-F1
#
_cell.length_a   1.000
_cell.length_b   1.000
_cell.length_c   1.000
_cell.angle_alpha   90.00
_cell.angle_beta   90.00
_cell.angle_gamma   90.00
#
_symmetry.space_group_name_H-M   'P 1'
#
loop_
_entity.id
_entity.type
_entity.pdbx_description
1 polymer ?
#
loop_
_entity_poly.entity_id
_entity_poly.type
_entity_poly.pdbx_seq_one_letter_code
_entity_poly.pdbx_strand_id
1 'polypeptide(L)'
;AEPPAMEVTRENVPEAVAALRTALQGARFCAVDLEMTGVFAPTPSVRPDRWDDGSSRYLKSRECARTYRTCQVGLSAFRWDKEAAAYEAATFNASVWPQGQRFTVDAGA
;
A
#
# COMPACT_ATOMS: atom_id res chain seq x y z
N ALA A 1 17.41 -11.12 -14.65
CA ALA A 1 16.19 -11.48 -13.90
C ALA A 1 16.05 -10.44 -12.81
N GLU A 2 14.89 -9.81 -12.66
CA GLU A 2 14.66 -8.92 -11.51
C GLU A 2 14.85 -9.72 -10.21
N PRO A 3 15.50 -9.14 -9.19
CA PRO A 3 15.59 -9.81 -7.90
C PRO A 3 14.16 -10.09 -7.39
N PRO A 4 13.88 -11.30 -6.89
CA PRO A 4 12.54 -11.66 -6.46
C PRO A 4 12.10 -10.76 -5.30
N ALA A 5 10.87 -10.23 -5.38
CA ALA A 5 10.25 -9.51 -4.28
C ALA A 5 10.08 -10.42 -3.06
N MET A 6 10.29 -9.86 -1.87
CA MET A 6 10.03 -10.57 -0.61
C MET A 6 8.53 -10.52 -0.31
N GLU A 7 7.88 -11.69 -0.32
CA GLU A 7 6.52 -11.83 0.17
C GLU A 7 6.52 -11.84 1.71
N VAL A 8 5.87 -10.84 2.29
CA VAL A 8 5.80 -10.65 3.74
C VAL A 8 4.46 -11.17 4.26
N THR A 9 4.56 -12.23 5.07
CA THR A 9 3.46 -12.87 5.78
C THR A 9 3.55 -12.57 7.27
N ARG A 10 2.57 -13.02 8.05
CA ARG A 10 2.57 -12.85 9.52
C ARG A 10 3.82 -13.44 10.17
N GLU A 11 4.28 -14.58 9.66
CA GLU A 11 5.36 -15.38 10.23
C GLU A 11 6.73 -14.71 10.05
N ASN A 12 6.93 -13.99 8.94
CA ASN A 12 8.22 -13.39 8.60
C ASN A 12 8.27 -11.86 8.76
N VAL A 13 7.22 -11.21 9.28
CA VAL A 13 7.22 -9.75 9.51
C VAL A 13 8.48 -9.26 10.22
N PRO A 14 8.98 -9.88 11.32
CA PRO A 14 10.17 -9.37 12.01
C PRO A 14 11.42 -9.38 11.14
N GLU A 15 11.62 -10.44 10.35
CA GLU A 15 12.72 -10.58 9.40
C GLU A 15 12.60 -9.55 8.27
N ALA A 16 11.41 -9.45 7.66
CA ALA A 16 11.14 -8.52 6.59
C ALA A 16 11.34 -7.07 7.02
N VAL A 17 10.93 -6.70 8.24
CA VAL A 17 11.15 -5.36 8.79
C VAL A 17 12.64 -5.08 9.01
N ALA A 18 13.43 -6.06 9.46
CA ALA A 18 14.87 -5.91 9.59
C ALA A 18 15.54 -5.70 8.22
N ALA A 19 15.21 -6.54 7.24
CA ALA A 19 15.69 -6.44 5.87
C ALA A 19 15.30 -5.10 5.22
N LEU A 20 14.06 -4.66 5.40
CA LEU A 20 13.56 -3.37 4.91
C LEU A 20 14.33 -2.20 5.52
N ARG A 21 14.59 -2.21 6.84
CA ARG A 21 15.38 -1.16 7.50
C ARG A 21 16.77 -1.06 6.90
N THR A 22 17.44 -2.19 6.68
CA THR A 22 18.76 -2.24 6.03
C THR A 22 18.69 -1.71 4.59
N ALA A 23 17.69 -2.12 3.81
CA ALA A 23 17.51 -1.64 2.44
C ALA A 23 17.29 -0.12 2.38
N LEU A 24 16.46 0.42 3.28
CA LEU A 24 16.16 1.86 3.36
C LEU A 24 17.39 2.70 3.75
N GLN A 25 18.31 2.19 4.58
CA GLN A 25 19.53 2.92 4.95
C GLN A 25 20.44 3.22 3.76
N GLY A 26 20.48 2.32 2.76
CA GLY A 26 21.27 2.48 1.54
C GLY A 26 20.49 3.07 0.35
N ALA A 27 19.19 3.32 0.51
CA ALA A 27 18.33 3.76 -0.58
C ALA A 27 18.44 5.27 -0.82
N ARG A 28 18.35 5.66 -2.10
CA ARG A 28 18.20 7.07 -2.54
C ARG A 28 16.75 7.54 -2.45
N PHE A 29 15.82 6.65 -2.73
CA PHE A 29 14.38 6.89 -2.66
C PHE A 29 13.65 5.55 -2.47
N CYS A 30 12.36 5.63 -2.15
CA CYS A 30 11.47 4.48 -2.15
C CYS A 30 10.20 4.77 -2.95
N ALA A 31 9.57 3.71 -3.44
CA ALA A 31 8.22 3.74 -4.00
C ALA A 31 7.30 2.90 -3.09
N VAL A 32 6.05 3.35 -2.96
CA VAL A 32 5.02 2.67 -2.19
C VAL A 32 3.78 2.55 -3.07
N ASP A 33 3.15 1.38 -3.02
CA ASP A 33 1.85 1.13 -3.65
C ASP A 33 0.96 0.31 -2.71
N LEU A 34 -0.35 0.48 -2.83
CA LEU A 34 -1.33 -0.14 -1.94
C LEU A 34 -2.38 -0.88 -2.76
N GLU A 35 -2.64 -2.14 -2.37
CA GLU A 35 -3.83 -2.84 -2.83
C GLU A 35 -4.94 -2.70 -1.79
N MET A 36 -6.15 -2.38 -2.27
CA MET A 36 -7.32 -2.15 -1.44
C MET A 36 -8.44 -3.11 -1.82
N THR A 37 -9.33 -3.41 -0.89
CA THR A 37 -10.49 -4.28 -1.14
C THR A 37 -11.52 -3.70 -2.10
N GLY A 38 -11.35 -2.45 -2.54
CA GLY A 38 -12.15 -1.80 -3.57
C GLY A 38 -11.67 -0.39 -3.89
N VAL A 39 -12.22 0.19 -4.96
CA VAL A 39 -11.74 1.45 -5.57
C VAL A 39 -12.80 2.56 -5.59
N PHE A 40 -14.08 2.23 -5.75
CA PHE A 40 -15.15 3.23 -5.84
C PHE A 40 -16.18 3.01 -4.76
N ALA A 41 -16.52 4.08 -4.04
CA ALA A 41 -17.59 4.04 -3.07
C ALA A 41 -18.91 3.57 -3.71
N PRO A 42 -19.71 2.77 -2.97
CA PRO A 42 -20.93 2.16 -3.51
C PRO A 42 -21.98 3.21 -3.92
N THR A 43 -22.04 4.34 -3.21
CA THR A 43 -23.01 5.42 -3.48
C THR A 43 -22.50 6.38 -4.57
N PRO A 44 -23.28 6.65 -5.64
CA PRO A 44 -22.86 7.55 -6.73
C PRO A 44 -22.52 8.98 -6.29
N SER A 45 -23.18 9.52 -5.26
CA SER A 45 -22.99 10.90 -4.78
C SER A 45 -21.59 11.16 -4.19
N VAL A 46 -20.92 10.12 -3.73
CA VAL A 46 -19.56 10.19 -3.19
C VAL A 46 -18.51 9.74 -4.21
N ARG A 47 -18.92 9.46 -5.45
CA ARG A 47 -17.96 9.20 -6.51
C ARG A 47 -17.32 10.51 -6.94
N PRO A 48 -15.99 10.51 -7.06
CA PRO A 48 -15.32 11.70 -7.53
C PRO A 48 -15.68 12.06 -8.96
N ASP A 49 -15.89 13.34 -9.18
CA ASP A 49 -16.22 13.93 -10.48
C ASP A 49 -15.02 14.72 -11.01
N ARG A 50 -14.95 14.89 -12.33
CA ARG A 50 -13.87 15.66 -12.99
C ARG A 50 -13.90 17.15 -12.67
N TRP A 51 -15.05 17.66 -12.21
CA TRP A 51 -15.28 19.06 -11.86
C TRP A 51 -15.16 19.33 -10.36
N ASP A 52 -14.83 18.32 -9.55
CA ASP A 52 -14.61 18.53 -8.12
C ASP A 52 -13.40 19.44 -7.89
N ASP A 53 -13.56 20.44 -7.03
CA ASP A 53 -12.42 21.12 -6.43
C ASP A 53 -11.62 20.17 -5.51
N GLY A 54 -10.41 20.58 -5.12
CA GLY A 54 -9.53 19.75 -4.29
C GLY A 54 -10.14 19.31 -2.96
N SER A 55 -10.96 20.16 -2.32
CA SER A 55 -11.60 19.85 -1.04
C SER A 55 -12.76 18.87 -1.22
N SER A 56 -13.61 19.10 -2.22
CA SER A 56 -14.69 18.18 -2.61
C SER A 56 -14.14 16.79 -2.97
N ARG A 57 -13.04 16.76 -3.75
CA ARG A 57 -12.36 15.52 -4.15
C ARG A 57 -11.78 14.77 -2.94
N TYR A 58 -11.17 15.50 -2.01
CA TYR A 58 -10.65 14.92 -0.76
C TYR A 58 -11.75 14.28 0.08
N LEU A 59 -12.87 14.98 0.32
CA LEU A 59 -13.98 14.45 1.12
C LEU A 59 -14.53 13.14 0.54
N LYS A 60 -14.73 13.10 -0.78
CA LYS A 60 -15.19 11.89 -1.49
C LYS A 60 -14.20 10.73 -1.40
N SER A 61 -12.91 10.99 -1.66
CA SER A 61 -11.85 9.99 -1.52
C SER A 61 -11.73 9.47 -0.08
N ARG A 62 -11.89 10.34 0.93
CA ARG A 62 -11.87 9.97 2.34
C ARG A 62 -13.00 9.00 2.69
N GLU A 63 -14.22 9.24 2.21
CA GLU A 63 -15.33 8.31 2.46
C GLU A 63 -15.11 6.95 1.78
N CYS A 64 -14.52 6.93 0.58
CA CYS A 64 -14.12 5.69 -0.09
C CYS A 64 -13.05 4.93 0.72
N ALA A 65 -12.01 5.63 1.18
CA ALA A 65 -10.92 5.07 1.97
C ALA A 65 -11.37 4.58 3.38
N ARG A 66 -12.49 5.09 3.90
CA ARG A 66 -13.12 4.57 5.14
C ARG A 66 -13.92 3.30 4.91
N THR A 67 -14.40 3.08 3.69
CA THR A 67 -15.23 1.93 3.32
C THR A 67 -14.37 0.71 3.04
N TYR A 68 -13.29 0.89 2.26
CA TYR A 68 -12.38 -0.18 1.89
C TYR A 68 -11.19 -0.26 2.83
N ARG A 69 -10.55 -1.43 2.87
CA ARG A 69 -9.36 -1.66 3.68
C ARG A 69 -8.19 -1.95 2.76
N THR A 70 -7.01 -1.50 3.14
CA THR A 70 -5.76 -1.96 2.55
C THR A 70 -5.60 -3.45 2.86
N CYS A 71 -5.39 -4.27 1.83
CA CYS A 71 -5.10 -5.70 1.96
C CYS A 71 -3.65 -6.03 1.64
N GLN A 72 -2.94 -5.16 0.91
CA GLN A 72 -1.51 -5.30 0.66
C GLN A 72 -0.81 -3.95 0.68
N VAL A 73 0.44 -3.94 1.16
CA VAL A 73 1.36 -2.81 1.07
C VAL A 73 2.59 -3.26 0.29
N GLY A 74 2.80 -2.70 -0.89
CA GLY A 74 4.01 -2.85 -1.68
C GLY A 74 4.99 -1.73 -1.39
N LEU A 75 6.27 -2.07 -1.17
CA LEU A 75 7.34 -1.08 -0.97
C LEU A 75 8.60 -1.51 -1.69
N SER A 76 9.18 -0.61 -2.48
CA SER A 76 10.49 -0.81 -3.13
C SER A 76 11.49 0.25 -2.69
N ALA A 77 12.64 -0.16 -2.18
CA ALA A 77 13.75 0.71 -1.80
C ALA A 77 14.83 0.68 -2.90
N PHE A 78 15.18 1.84 -3.46
CA PHE A 78 16.06 1.93 -4.62
C PHE A 78 17.44 2.46 -4.24
N ARG A 79 18.48 1.64 -4.43
CA ARG A 79 19.88 2.02 -4.26
C ARG A 79 20.56 2.17 -5.61
N TRP A 80 21.46 3.13 -5.73
CA TRP A 80 22.28 3.27 -6.94
C TRP A 80 23.49 2.35 -6.85
N ASP A 81 23.59 1.39 -7.75
CA ASP A 81 24.82 0.63 -7.96
C ASP A 81 25.73 1.38 -8.95
N LYS A 82 26.93 1.71 -8.48
CA LYS A 82 27.93 2.41 -9.29
C LYS A 82 28.61 1.51 -10.31
N GLU A 83 28.76 0.22 -10.01
CA GLU A 83 29.45 -0.72 -10.90
C GLU A 83 28.56 -1.07 -12.10
N ALA A 84 27.29 -1.39 -11.83
CA ALA A 84 26.30 -1.61 -12.89
C ALA A 84 25.78 -0.31 -13.53
N ALA A 85 26.08 0.86 -12.95
CA ALA A 85 25.53 2.17 -13.33
C ALA A 85 23.99 2.15 -13.46
N ALA A 86 23.32 1.51 -12.51
CA ALA A 86 21.89 1.27 -12.52
C ALA A 86 21.29 1.35 -11.11
N TYR A 87 19.96 1.49 -11.03
CA TYR A 87 19.25 1.33 -9.77
C TYR A 87 18.93 -0.14 -9.51
N GLU A 88 19.17 -0.56 -8.29
CA GLU A 88 18.71 -1.84 -7.77
C GLU A 88 17.58 -1.62 -6.77
N ALA A 89 16.53 -2.43 -6.89
CA ALA A 89 15.37 -2.38 -6.02
C ALA A 89 15.37 -3.56 -5.04
N ALA A 90 15.12 -3.26 -3.77
CA ALA A 90 14.69 -4.25 -2.78
C ALA A 90 13.18 -4.07 -2.56
N THR A 91 12.38 -5.05 -3.01
CA THR A 91 10.92 -4.97 -3.02
C THR A 91 10.31 -5.89 -1.97
N PHE A 92 9.30 -5.40 -1.26
CA PHE A 92 8.58 -6.07 -0.18
C PHE A 92 7.08 -5.97 -0.42
N ASN A 93 6.39 -7.11 -0.45
CA ASN A 93 4.95 -7.19 -0.63
C ASN A 93 4.31 -7.72 0.66
N ALA A 94 3.76 -6.83 1.47
CA ALA A 94 3.17 -7.20 2.76
C ALA A 94 1.67 -7.39 2.67
N SER A 95 1.23 -8.64 2.85
CA SER A 95 -0.19 -8.94 3.03
C SER A 95 -0.64 -8.49 4.42
N VAL A 96 -1.56 -7.53 4.48
CA VAL A 96 -2.05 -6.94 5.73
C VAL A 96 -3.50 -7.29 5.96
N TRP A 97 -3.81 -7.83 7.14
CA TRP A 97 -5.19 -8.12 7.54
C TRP A 97 -5.42 -7.74 9.01
N PRO A 98 -6.51 -7.00 9.31
CA PRO A 98 -6.85 -6.64 10.68
C PRO A 98 -7.38 -7.86 11.42
N GLN A 99 -6.52 -8.55 12.18
CA GLN A 99 -6.97 -9.55 13.14
C GLN A 99 -7.48 -8.88 14.43
N GLY A 100 -8.70 -9.22 14.85
CA GLY A 100 -9.29 -8.78 16.11
C GLY A 100 -10.38 -7.71 16.02
N GLN A 101 -10.61 -7.11 14.84
CA GLN A 101 -11.84 -6.34 14.61
C GLN A 101 -12.99 -7.29 14.28
N ARG A 102 -13.99 -7.39 15.17
CA ARG A 102 -15.29 -7.96 14.81
C ARG A 102 -15.91 -7.06 13.74
N PHE A 103 -16.22 -7.63 12.59
CA PHE A 103 -16.99 -6.96 11.57
C PHE A 103 -18.47 -7.10 11.93
N THR A 104 -19.09 -6.05 12.44
CA THR A 104 -20.54 -5.91 12.36
C THR A 104 -20.86 -5.43 10.95
N VAL A 105 -21.39 -6.34 10.14
CA VAL A 105 -22.07 -5.92 8.91
C VAL A 105 -23.39 -5.35 9.39
N ASP A 106 -23.51 -4.02 9.41
CA ASP A 106 -24.83 -3.40 9.52
C ASP A 106 -25.60 -3.82 8.28
N ALA A 107 -26.48 -4.81 8.45
CA ALA A 107 -27.54 -5.11 7.51
C ALA A 107 -28.45 -3.88 7.49
N GLY A 108 -28.11 -2.91 6.64
CA GLY A 108 -28.95 -1.75 6.38
C GLY A 108 -30.36 -2.19 5.99
N ALA A 109 -31.34 -1.46 6.53
CA ALA A 109 -32.79 -1.61 6.49
C ALA A 109 -33.40 -2.18 5.18
#